data_AF-A0A1Q6SRZ5-F1
#
_entry.id   AF-A0A1Q6SRZ5-F1
#
_cell.length_a   1.000
_cell.length_b   1.000
_cell.length_c   1.000
_cell.angle_alpha   90.00
_cell.angle_beta   90.00
_cell.angle_gamma   90.00
#
_symmetry.space_group_name_H-M   'P 1'
#
loop_
_entity.id
_entity.type
_entity.pdbx_description
1 polymer ?
#
loop_
_entity_poly.entity_id
_entity_poly.type
_entity_poly.pdbx_seq_one_letter_code
_entity_poly.pdbx_strand_id
1 'polypeptide(L)'
;MMRSLYSGVSGLKTHQTKMDVIGNNIANVNTTSYKTMSINFSDLMYQTTQAATGPNATTGAAGTNPRQIGLGVQTAAISTNITQEGATQSTGNPFDLKISGDEFFIVSDGSNTYFTRDGSFYVDAAGNLAMSSTGYNVMGWGVDEETGNIKKDTVKPLVIMGSDYLTYGAENTTAATASGIIDWNDDDQGEKAGKTLSLQIYDNLGYSYTVKYGLHNAVEGKEGKDYSFYVTLDSITDSTGKKLDIKDVTFGTGKTATSIELDGMNYGVSGATVKQAKLATPAGNPATITQIAYAEIKDTTTNTTTTVLLYPSSAELANVNSLDLGNGKTINPQGQNIKVLFDGNGKPADNALFTTLYGDKISPADIVKGKVNADGTLTVTERTVTNSAILSYSGKDGKFQTNGSTGGENGVTMDLTSLGKAFTNVTVDFSKAVVTDNKGKSTISLEKGDKNDKNAGRESGDLQGVSIQTNGMIYALYSNGQKRLLGQIAVTEFANASGLQKEGDNLYSSTKNSGDFNGIGIDITENGDAMNTGVLEMSNVDLSSEFTDMITTQRGFQANSRIITVSDTLLEELVNLKR
;
A
#
# COMPACT_ATOMS: atom_id res chain seq x y z
N MET A 1 -37.56 61.74 40.50
CA MET A 1 -36.10 61.50 40.60
C MET A 1 -35.75 60.02 40.80
N MET A 2 -36.41 59.26 41.70
CA MET A 2 -36.12 57.82 41.86
C MET A 2 -36.16 57.00 40.55
N ARG A 3 -37.09 57.28 39.63
CA ARG A 3 -37.15 56.59 38.32
C ARG A 3 -35.95 56.87 37.41
N SER A 4 -35.38 58.08 37.50
CA SER A 4 -34.16 58.45 36.75
C SER A 4 -32.93 57.76 37.33
N LEU A 5 -32.88 57.63 38.66
CA LEU A 5 -31.84 56.86 39.36
C LEU A 5 -31.91 55.38 39.00
N TYR A 6 -33.09 54.75 38.97
CA TYR A 6 -33.24 53.35 38.56
C TYR A 6 -32.83 53.11 37.10
N SER A 7 -33.20 54.01 36.19
CA SER A 7 -32.75 53.93 34.78
C SER A 7 -31.23 54.05 34.66
N GLY A 8 -30.61 55.02 35.36
CA GLY A 8 -29.16 55.20 35.39
C GLY A 8 -28.40 54.01 36.02
N VAL A 9 -28.89 53.45 37.12
CA VAL A 9 -28.30 52.27 37.77
C VAL A 9 -28.43 51.02 36.88
N SER A 10 -29.58 50.85 36.21
CA SER A 10 -29.76 49.74 35.26
C SER A 10 -28.74 49.81 34.12
N GLY A 11 -28.54 51.00 33.54
CA GLY A 11 -27.55 51.22 32.49
C GLY A 11 -26.10 51.07 32.96
N LEU A 12 -25.77 51.42 34.21
CA LEU A 12 -24.44 51.13 34.78
C LEU A 12 -24.19 49.63 34.88
N LYS A 13 -25.19 48.87 35.36
CA LYS A 13 -25.03 47.42 35.53
C LYS A 13 -24.88 46.70 34.19
N THR A 14 -25.67 47.06 33.19
CA THR A 14 -25.57 46.47 31.84
C THR A 14 -24.25 46.83 31.14
N HIS A 15 -23.74 48.05 31.32
CA HIS A 15 -22.42 48.41 30.79
C HIS A 15 -21.28 47.72 31.53
N GLN A 16 -21.39 47.48 32.84
CA GLN A 16 -20.41 46.68 33.58
C GLN A 16 -20.35 45.26 33.03
N THR A 17 -21.49 44.59 32.84
CA THR A 17 -21.50 43.25 32.26
C THR A 17 -20.98 43.23 30.82
N LYS A 18 -21.24 44.28 30.03
CA LYS A 18 -20.66 44.41 28.69
C LYS A 18 -19.13 44.53 28.76
N MET A 19 -18.59 45.30 29.70
CA MET A 19 -17.13 45.39 29.90
C MET A 19 -16.53 44.06 30.31
N ASP A 20 -17.17 43.30 31.19
CA ASP A 20 -16.68 41.99 31.63
C ASP A 20 -16.59 41.02 30.44
N VAL A 21 -17.59 41.03 29.55
CA VAL A 21 -17.60 40.22 28.32
C VAL A 21 -16.48 40.64 27.35
N ILE A 22 -16.32 41.94 27.08
CA ILE A 22 -15.24 42.46 26.21
C ILE A 22 -13.86 42.14 26.79
N GLY A 23 -13.69 42.31 28.10
CA GLY A 23 -12.45 41.98 28.81
C GLY A 23 -12.11 40.49 28.68
N ASN A 24 -13.12 39.62 28.76
CA ASN A 24 -12.97 38.18 28.57
C ASN A 24 -12.58 37.83 27.11
N ASN A 25 -13.19 38.48 26.12
CA ASN A 25 -12.83 38.30 24.71
C ASN A 25 -11.37 38.70 24.44
N ILE A 26 -10.93 39.86 24.93
CA ILE A 26 -9.55 40.34 24.75
C ILE A 26 -8.55 39.41 25.45
N ALA A 27 -8.87 38.91 26.64
CA ALA A 27 -8.00 37.99 27.37
C ALA A 27 -7.80 36.66 26.61
N ASN A 28 -8.81 36.20 25.87
CA ASN A 28 -8.80 34.93 25.14
C ASN A 28 -8.54 35.07 23.64
N VAL A 29 -7.89 36.15 23.20
CA VAL A 29 -7.54 36.34 21.77
C VAL A 29 -6.55 35.28 21.25
N ASN A 30 -5.65 34.79 22.10
CA ASN A 30 -4.63 33.80 21.71
C ASN A 30 -5.04 32.36 22.04
N THR A 31 -6.22 32.16 22.63
CA THR A 31 -6.70 30.82 22.98
C THR A 31 -7.19 30.12 21.72
N THR A 32 -6.80 28.86 21.52
CA THR A 32 -7.21 28.07 20.36
C THR A 32 -8.72 27.88 20.35
N SER A 33 -9.34 28.13 19.21
CA SER A 33 -10.78 28.00 18.97
C SER A 33 -11.69 28.70 19.99
N TYR A 34 -11.24 29.82 20.59
CA TYR A 34 -12.14 30.63 21.42
C TYR A 34 -13.17 31.36 20.55
N LYS A 35 -14.42 31.30 20.99
CA LYS A 35 -15.56 31.95 20.32
C LYS A 35 -15.98 33.20 21.09
N THR A 36 -16.03 34.32 20.38
CA THR A 36 -16.38 35.64 20.94
C THR A 36 -17.79 35.62 21.52
N MET A 37 -17.96 36.33 22.62
CA MET A 37 -19.24 36.53 23.28
C MET A 37 -19.70 37.96 23.07
N SER A 38 -20.98 38.16 22.75
CA SER A 38 -21.59 39.47 22.63
C SER A 38 -22.81 39.58 23.54
N ILE A 39 -23.11 40.81 23.97
CA ILE A 39 -24.25 41.09 24.84
C ILE A 39 -25.34 41.82 24.08
N ASN A 40 -26.56 41.30 24.17
CA ASN A 40 -27.75 41.95 23.63
C ASN A 40 -28.49 42.66 24.74
N PHE A 41 -28.86 43.92 24.51
CA PHE A 41 -29.64 44.72 25.44
C PHE A 41 -31.13 44.66 25.07
N SER A 42 -31.99 44.65 26.08
CA SER A 42 -33.44 44.87 25.93
C SER A 42 -33.86 46.00 26.85
N ASP A 43 -34.81 46.82 26.42
CA ASP A 43 -35.51 47.67 27.36
C ASP A 43 -36.30 46.81 28.36
N LEU A 44 -36.63 47.40 29.51
CA LEU A 44 -37.39 46.71 30.57
C LEU A 44 -38.89 46.75 30.27
N MET A 45 -39.55 47.82 30.67
CA MET A 45 -40.96 48.08 30.41
C MET A 45 -41.22 49.57 30.33
N TYR A 46 -42.28 49.94 29.60
CA TYR A 46 -42.78 51.30 29.51
C TYR A 46 -43.95 51.51 30.46
N GLN A 47 -43.91 52.57 31.25
CA GLN A 47 -45.05 53.00 32.04
C GLN A 47 -45.89 54.01 31.24
N THR A 48 -47.13 53.63 30.90
CA THR A 48 -48.07 54.50 30.19
C THR A 48 -48.79 55.42 31.18
N THR A 49 -48.56 56.73 31.08
CA THR A 49 -49.21 57.76 31.91
C THR A 49 -50.50 58.30 31.30
N GLN A 50 -50.64 58.22 29.98
CA GLN A 50 -51.85 58.53 29.24
C GLN A 50 -51.93 57.61 28.03
N ALA A 51 -53.04 56.88 27.91
CA ALA A 51 -53.31 56.05 26.73
C ALA A 51 -53.59 56.96 25.52
N ALA A 52 -53.20 56.50 24.33
CA ALA A 52 -53.52 57.22 23.10
C ALA A 52 -55.04 57.27 22.92
N THR A 53 -55.58 58.43 22.54
CA THR A 53 -57.00 58.57 22.19
C THR A 53 -57.16 58.76 20.70
N GLY A 54 -58.10 58.06 20.08
CA GLY A 54 -58.48 58.31 18.70
C GLY A 54 -59.15 59.68 18.54
N PRO A 55 -59.09 60.30 17.34
CA PRO A 55 -59.82 61.52 17.04
C PRO A 55 -61.33 61.28 17.17
N ASN A 56 -62.04 62.18 17.87
CA ASN A 56 -63.47 62.06 18.10
C ASN A 56 -64.25 62.88 17.04
N ALA A 57 -64.98 62.20 16.16
CA ALA A 57 -65.71 62.81 15.05
C ALA A 57 -66.89 63.70 15.48
N THR A 58 -67.39 63.58 16.71
CA THR A 58 -68.58 64.33 17.18
C THR A 58 -68.21 65.67 17.84
N THR A 59 -66.99 65.83 18.36
CA THR A 59 -66.53 67.05 19.06
C THR A 59 -65.43 67.81 18.31
N GLY A 60 -64.94 67.29 17.18
CA GLY A 60 -63.89 67.92 16.38
C GLY A 60 -62.50 67.91 17.04
N ALA A 61 -62.31 67.15 18.13
CA ALA A 61 -61.05 67.07 18.84
C ALA A 61 -60.08 66.07 18.19
N ALA A 62 -58.83 66.49 17.98
CA ALA A 62 -57.76 65.64 17.48
C ALA A 62 -57.35 64.55 18.49
N GLY A 63 -56.83 63.43 17.99
CA GLY A 63 -56.28 62.37 18.83
C GLY A 63 -55.05 62.83 19.61
N THR A 64 -54.79 62.21 20.76
CA THR A 64 -53.60 62.51 21.58
C THR A 64 -52.65 61.31 21.59
N ASN A 65 -51.34 61.59 21.49
CA ASN A 65 -50.30 60.57 21.50
C ASN A 65 -50.16 59.92 22.90
N PRO A 66 -49.78 58.63 22.97
CA PRO A 66 -49.53 57.98 24.25
C PRO A 66 -48.32 58.61 24.93
N ARG A 67 -48.43 58.86 26.23
CA ARG A 67 -47.32 59.37 27.06
C ARG A 67 -46.70 58.22 27.81
N GLN A 68 -45.57 57.74 27.33
CA GLN A 68 -44.84 56.60 27.90
C GLN A 68 -43.47 57.02 28.40
N ILE A 69 -43.04 56.41 29.51
CA ILE A 69 -41.72 56.60 30.10
C ILE A 69 -41.08 55.23 30.28
N GLY A 70 -39.89 55.03 29.70
CA GLY A 70 -39.12 53.79 29.84
C GLY A 70 -38.49 53.66 31.23
N LEU A 71 -38.43 52.43 31.75
CA LEU A 71 -37.90 52.11 33.08
C LEU A 71 -36.40 51.73 33.08
N GLY A 72 -35.72 51.85 31.95
CA GLY A 72 -34.30 51.53 31.80
C GLY A 72 -34.05 50.34 30.89
N VAL A 73 -32.91 49.68 31.07
CA VAL A 73 -32.37 48.62 30.21
C VAL A 73 -31.95 47.40 31.04
N GLN A 74 -32.04 46.21 30.45
CA GLN A 74 -31.55 44.97 31.01
C GLN A 74 -30.70 44.20 30.00
N THR A 75 -29.88 43.27 30.51
CA THR A 75 -29.15 42.29 29.68
C THR A 75 -30.13 41.22 29.21
N ALA A 76 -30.38 41.12 27.90
CA ALA A 76 -31.31 40.16 27.34
C ALA A 76 -30.68 38.76 27.23
N ALA A 77 -29.47 38.70 26.66
CA ALA A 77 -28.70 37.47 26.51
C ALA A 77 -27.22 37.79 26.31
N ILE A 78 -26.36 36.84 26.70
CA ILE A 78 -24.96 36.78 26.27
C ILE A 78 -24.90 35.66 25.25
N SER A 79 -24.69 36.01 23.98
CA SER A 79 -24.64 35.05 22.88
C SER A 79 -23.19 34.77 22.51
N THR A 80 -22.83 33.49 22.38
CA THR A 80 -21.54 33.09 21.82
C THR A 80 -21.68 32.96 20.31
N ASN A 81 -20.78 33.57 19.55
CA ASN A 81 -20.75 33.44 18.09
C ASN A 81 -19.86 32.25 17.70
N ILE A 82 -20.48 31.07 17.63
CA ILE A 82 -19.78 29.78 17.53
C ILE A 82 -19.55 29.35 16.06
N THR A 83 -20.48 29.70 15.17
CA THR A 83 -20.44 29.34 13.75
C THR A 83 -19.35 30.11 12.99
N GLN A 84 -19.02 31.33 13.41
CA GLN A 84 -17.94 32.07 12.78
C GLN A 84 -16.56 31.43 13.07
N GLU A 85 -15.89 31.03 12.00
CA GLU A 85 -14.51 30.55 12.04
C GLU A 85 -13.52 31.65 12.44
N GLY A 86 -12.49 31.27 13.20
CA GLY A 86 -11.33 32.09 13.50
C GLY A 86 -10.21 31.96 12.44
N ALA A 87 -9.14 32.73 12.66
CA ALA A 87 -7.96 32.65 11.81
C ALA A 87 -7.31 31.26 11.90
N THR A 88 -6.66 30.82 10.82
CA THR A 88 -5.95 29.52 10.79
C THR A 88 -4.48 29.71 11.12
N GLN A 89 -3.96 28.96 12.09
CA GLN A 89 -2.53 28.92 12.42
C GLN A 89 -1.94 27.59 11.97
N SER A 90 -0.85 27.61 11.21
CA SER A 90 -0.12 26.41 10.83
C SER A 90 0.85 25.99 11.94
N THR A 91 0.76 24.73 12.37
CA THR A 91 1.60 24.15 13.44
C THR A 91 2.55 23.09 12.92
N GLY A 92 2.22 22.45 11.79
CA GLY A 92 3.00 21.37 11.20
C GLY A 92 2.88 20.02 11.91
N ASN A 93 2.09 19.93 13.00
CA ASN A 93 1.80 18.67 13.69
C ASN A 93 0.57 18.00 13.05
N PRO A 94 0.66 16.75 12.55
CA PRO A 94 -0.47 16.08 11.90
C PRO A 94 -1.69 15.85 12.81
N PHE A 95 -1.51 15.88 14.14
CA PHE A 95 -2.61 15.74 15.10
C PHE A 95 -3.33 17.05 15.43
N ASP A 96 -2.82 18.18 14.94
CA ASP A 96 -3.54 19.45 15.03
C ASP A 96 -4.52 19.55 13.86
N LEU A 97 -5.81 19.65 14.19
CA LEU A 97 -6.90 19.64 13.23
C LEU A 97 -7.72 20.93 13.30
N LYS A 98 -8.14 21.42 12.14
CA LYS A 98 -9.16 22.47 12.01
C LYS A 98 -10.33 21.93 11.20
N ILE A 99 -11.54 22.10 11.71
CA ILE A 99 -12.77 21.93 10.90
C ILE A 99 -13.01 23.22 10.12
N SER A 100 -13.26 23.09 8.82
CA SER A 100 -13.82 24.15 7.99
C SER A 100 -15.28 23.82 7.76
N GLY A 101 -16.18 24.62 8.34
CA GLY A 101 -17.61 24.32 8.42
C GLY A 101 -18.28 24.83 9.69
N ASP A 102 -19.44 24.27 10.04
CA ASP A 102 -20.19 24.55 11.27
C ASP A 102 -20.15 23.39 12.29
N GLU A 103 -19.39 22.32 12.01
CA GLU A 103 -19.35 21.13 12.87
C GLU A 103 -18.38 21.21 14.05
N PHE A 104 -18.60 20.30 15.00
CA PHE A 104 -17.82 20.13 16.22
C PHE A 104 -17.19 18.75 16.31
N PHE A 105 -15.99 18.69 16.87
CA PHE A 105 -15.41 17.45 17.36
C PHE A 105 -16.18 16.93 18.56
N ILE A 106 -16.34 15.62 18.62
CA ILE A 106 -17.00 14.93 19.72
C ILE A 106 -15.90 14.37 20.63
N VAL A 107 -15.93 14.73 21.90
CA VAL A 107 -14.95 14.28 22.90
C VAL A 107 -15.65 13.73 24.13
N SER A 108 -15.02 12.80 24.84
CA SER A 108 -15.60 12.20 26.04
C SER A 108 -14.61 12.10 27.20
N ASP A 109 -15.10 12.36 28.41
CA ASP A 109 -14.40 12.09 29.67
C ASP A 109 -14.55 10.62 30.13
N GLY A 110 -15.22 9.78 29.33
CA GLY A 110 -15.55 8.38 29.63
C GLY A 110 -16.95 8.16 30.22
N SER A 111 -17.62 9.22 30.69
CA SER A 111 -19.00 9.16 31.21
C SER A 111 -19.96 10.11 30.45
N ASN A 112 -19.49 11.31 30.14
CA ASN A 112 -20.21 12.35 29.42
C ASN A 112 -19.54 12.63 28.07
N THR A 113 -20.35 13.11 27.14
CA THR A 113 -19.89 13.58 25.83
C THR A 113 -19.95 15.09 25.79
N TYR A 114 -18.85 15.71 25.38
CA TYR A 114 -18.72 17.14 25.15
C TYR A 114 -18.37 17.40 23.69
N PHE A 115 -18.56 18.64 23.28
CA PHE A 115 -18.34 19.11 21.92
C PHE A 115 -17.31 20.23 21.93
N THR A 116 -16.42 20.25 20.96
CA THR A 116 -15.40 21.30 20.87
C THR A 116 -15.06 21.61 19.42
N ARG A 117 -14.53 22.80 19.18
CA ARG A 117 -13.89 23.15 17.91
C ARG A 117 -12.37 23.22 18.04
N ASP A 118 -11.84 23.04 19.26
CA ASP A 118 -10.40 22.93 19.46
C ASP A 118 -9.90 21.57 18.99
N GLY A 119 -9.03 21.57 17.99
CA GLY A 119 -8.45 20.36 17.42
C GLY A 119 -7.00 20.12 17.84
N SER A 120 -6.62 20.58 19.04
CA SER A 120 -5.29 20.36 19.61
C SER A 120 -5.16 18.95 20.19
N PHE A 121 -4.92 17.94 19.34
CA PHE A 121 -4.89 16.54 19.78
C PHE A 121 -3.48 15.98 19.94
N TYR A 122 -3.35 14.99 20.82
CA TYR A 122 -2.14 14.18 21.00
C TYR A 122 -2.52 12.70 21.19
N VAL A 123 -1.52 11.83 21.09
CA VAL A 123 -1.70 10.40 21.32
C VAL A 123 -1.24 10.06 22.73
N ASP A 124 -2.11 9.46 23.53
CA ASP A 124 -1.78 9.02 24.89
C ASP A 124 -0.92 7.74 24.90
N ALA A 125 -0.48 7.30 26.08
CA ALA A 125 0.33 6.09 26.23
C ALA A 125 -0.43 4.77 25.90
N ALA A 126 -1.76 4.80 25.92
CA ALA A 126 -2.60 3.67 25.52
C ALA A 126 -2.88 3.67 24.00
N GLY A 127 -2.44 4.72 23.29
CA GLY A 127 -2.63 4.88 21.86
C GLY A 127 -3.94 5.56 21.47
N ASN A 128 -4.70 6.13 22.42
CA ASN A 128 -5.93 6.89 22.14
C ASN A 128 -5.59 8.29 21.65
N LEU A 129 -6.42 8.82 20.75
CA LEU A 129 -6.40 10.23 20.39
C LEU A 129 -7.12 11.03 21.48
N ALA A 130 -6.40 11.93 22.15
CA ALA A 130 -6.92 12.74 23.25
C ALA A 130 -6.62 14.23 23.05
N MET A 131 -7.42 15.10 23.68
CA MET A 131 -7.20 16.55 23.69
C MET A 131 -6.01 16.93 24.57
N SER A 132 -5.14 17.81 24.07
CA SER A 132 -3.95 18.28 24.80
C SER A 132 -4.29 19.13 26.03
N SER A 133 -5.46 19.77 26.04
CA SER A 133 -5.93 20.64 27.12
C SER A 133 -6.52 19.86 28.31
N THR A 134 -7.44 18.93 28.05
CA THR A 134 -8.23 18.24 29.08
C THR A 134 -7.92 16.76 29.21
N GLY A 135 -7.23 16.15 28.24
CA GLY A 135 -6.99 14.70 28.18
C GLY A 135 -8.24 13.89 27.78
N TYR A 136 -9.29 14.53 27.28
CA TYR A 136 -10.52 13.84 26.86
C TYR A 136 -10.33 13.12 25.54
N ASN A 137 -10.91 11.93 25.43
CA ASN A 137 -10.75 11.08 24.25
C ASN A 137 -11.60 11.61 23.09
N VAL A 138 -11.00 11.65 21.90
CA VAL A 138 -11.69 11.98 20.66
C VAL A 138 -12.50 10.78 20.20
N MET A 139 -13.77 11.04 19.90
CA MET A 139 -14.74 10.03 19.53
C MET A 139 -14.84 9.92 18.01
N GLY A 140 -15.05 8.70 17.53
CA GLY A 140 -15.19 8.44 16.11
C GLY A 140 -15.70 7.04 15.83
N TRP A 141 -15.54 6.64 14.58
CA TRP A 141 -15.94 5.33 14.09
C TRP A 141 -14.73 4.42 13.90
N GLY A 142 -14.84 3.21 14.43
CA GLY A 142 -13.88 2.16 14.20
C GLY A 142 -14.03 1.53 12.81
N VAL A 143 -13.02 0.75 12.43
CA VAL A 143 -13.05 -0.08 11.22
C VAL A 143 -13.72 -1.41 11.55
N ASP A 144 -14.56 -1.91 10.64
CA ASP A 144 -15.11 -3.26 10.73
C ASP A 144 -14.06 -4.29 10.29
N GLU A 145 -13.82 -5.31 11.11
CA GLU A 145 -12.79 -6.34 10.87
C GLU A 145 -13.09 -7.21 9.64
N GLU A 146 -14.37 -7.33 9.21
CA GLU A 146 -14.73 -8.17 8.06
C GLU A 146 -14.65 -7.45 6.71
N THR A 147 -14.88 -6.13 6.69
CA THR A 147 -14.99 -5.36 5.43
C THR A 147 -13.87 -4.34 5.23
N GLY A 148 -13.08 -4.04 6.28
CA GLY A 148 -12.03 -3.03 6.23
C GLY A 148 -12.54 -1.59 6.04
N ASN A 149 -13.85 -1.39 6.09
CA ASN A 149 -14.51 -0.09 5.94
C ASN A 149 -14.92 0.48 7.29
N ILE A 150 -15.18 1.80 7.32
CA ILE A 150 -15.68 2.49 8.51
C ILE A 150 -17.11 2.06 8.81
N LYS A 151 -17.37 1.66 10.06
CA LYS A 151 -18.72 1.39 10.54
C LYS A 151 -19.27 2.62 11.25
N LYS A 152 -20.17 3.34 10.57
CA LYS A 152 -20.91 4.50 11.11
C LYS A 152 -21.96 4.06 12.15
N ASP A 153 -21.50 3.71 13.34
CA ASP A 153 -22.32 3.34 14.49
C ASP A 153 -22.13 4.37 15.61
N THR A 154 -22.59 4.06 16.82
CA THR A 154 -22.34 4.86 18.03
C THR A 154 -20.85 5.15 18.17
N VAL A 155 -20.51 6.42 18.37
CA VAL A 155 -19.11 6.87 18.45
C VAL A 155 -18.40 6.20 19.63
N LYS A 156 -17.15 5.80 19.40
CA LYS A 156 -16.26 5.20 20.40
C LYS A 156 -14.93 5.96 20.45
N PRO A 157 -14.17 5.87 21.56
CA PRO A 157 -12.83 6.45 21.62
C PRO A 157 -11.95 5.88 20.51
N LEU A 158 -11.28 6.75 19.76
CA LEU A 158 -10.40 6.33 18.67
C LEU A 158 -9.03 5.91 19.21
N VAL A 159 -8.70 4.63 19.01
CA VAL A 159 -7.38 4.06 19.30
C VAL A 159 -6.57 4.00 18.01
N ILE A 160 -5.51 4.80 17.93
CA ILE A 160 -4.70 4.98 16.72
C ILE A 160 -3.28 4.41 16.84
N MET A 161 -2.76 4.22 18.06
CA MET A 161 -1.45 3.61 18.32
C MET A 161 -1.52 2.52 19.39
N GLY A 162 -2.60 1.74 19.42
CA GLY A 162 -2.73 0.58 20.30
C GLY A 162 -1.75 -0.55 19.91
N SER A 163 -1.51 -1.50 20.81
CA SER A 163 -0.60 -2.64 20.59
C SER A 163 -0.85 -3.39 19.28
N ASP A 164 -2.11 -3.46 18.87
CA ASP A 164 -2.56 -4.21 17.69
C ASP A 164 -2.33 -3.46 16.36
N TYR A 165 -1.94 -2.17 16.46
CA TYR A 165 -1.67 -1.27 15.34
C TYR A 165 -0.20 -0.85 15.24
N LEU A 166 0.66 -1.30 16.16
CA LEU A 166 2.09 -1.03 16.12
C LEU A 166 2.82 -1.84 15.03
N THR A 167 2.29 -3.02 14.72
CA THR A 167 2.85 -3.91 13.71
C THR A 167 1.79 -4.26 12.67
N TYR A 168 2.18 -4.24 11.41
CA TYR A 168 1.41 -4.84 10.33
C TYR A 168 1.98 -6.22 10.03
N GLY A 169 1.13 -7.24 10.09
CA GLY A 169 1.53 -8.64 9.89
C GLY A 169 2.25 -8.86 8.56
N ALA A 170 3.12 -9.86 8.53
CA ALA A 170 3.78 -10.27 7.30
C ALA A 170 2.74 -10.79 6.29
N GLU A 171 3.02 -10.56 5.02
CA GLU A 171 2.22 -11.07 3.90
C GLU A 171 3.09 -12.08 3.15
N ASN A 172 2.55 -13.27 2.90
CA ASN A 172 3.23 -14.29 2.12
C ASN A 172 3.12 -13.98 0.62
N THR A 173 4.15 -14.35 -0.16
CA THR A 173 4.08 -14.23 -1.62
C THR A 173 3.24 -15.38 -2.17
N THR A 174 2.15 -15.08 -2.87
CA THR A 174 1.29 -16.09 -3.53
C THR A 174 1.43 -16.08 -5.05
N ALA A 175 1.83 -14.95 -5.63
CA ALA A 175 2.01 -14.76 -7.06
C ALA A 175 3.27 -13.96 -7.39
N ALA A 176 3.81 -14.20 -8.58
CA ALA A 176 4.89 -13.42 -9.19
C ALA A 176 4.56 -13.22 -10.68
N THR A 177 5.06 -12.14 -11.28
CA THR A 177 4.94 -11.89 -12.73
C THR A 177 6.32 -11.87 -13.37
N ALA A 178 6.45 -12.58 -14.48
CA ALA A 178 7.62 -12.50 -15.35
C ALA A 178 7.36 -11.43 -16.42
N SER A 179 8.30 -10.50 -16.58
CA SER A 179 8.21 -9.45 -17.58
C SER A 179 9.54 -9.20 -18.25
N GLY A 180 9.49 -8.65 -19.46
CA GLY A 180 10.68 -8.33 -20.25
C GLY A 180 10.78 -9.15 -21.52
N ILE A 181 11.91 -8.99 -22.20
CA ILE A 181 12.13 -9.56 -23.52
C ILE A 181 12.99 -10.82 -23.38
N ILE A 182 12.53 -11.91 -24.00
CA ILE A 182 13.32 -13.11 -24.24
C ILE A 182 13.80 -13.06 -25.68
N ASP A 183 15.11 -13.05 -25.85
CA ASP A 183 15.76 -13.19 -27.14
C ASP A 183 16.12 -14.67 -27.37
N TRP A 184 15.86 -15.16 -28.58
CA TRP A 184 16.10 -16.55 -28.96
C TRP A 184 17.58 -16.80 -29.30
N ASN A 185 18.34 -15.77 -29.68
CA ASN A 185 19.76 -15.86 -30.10
C ASN A 185 20.72 -15.47 -28.94
N ASP A 186 20.30 -15.70 -27.71
CA ASP A 186 21.06 -15.40 -26.51
C ASP A 186 21.92 -16.62 -26.12
N ASP A 187 23.24 -16.47 -26.16
CA ASP A 187 24.19 -17.55 -25.88
C ASP A 187 24.05 -18.09 -24.44
N ASP A 188 23.62 -17.25 -23.48
CA ASP A 188 23.48 -17.61 -22.07
C ASP A 188 22.30 -18.57 -21.80
N GLN A 189 21.31 -18.62 -22.71
CA GLN A 189 20.14 -19.51 -22.58
C GLN A 189 20.37 -20.93 -23.12
N GLY A 190 21.46 -21.15 -23.86
CA GLY A 190 21.85 -22.46 -24.37
C GLY A 190 22.72 -23.27 -23.38
N GLU A 191 23.19 -22.66 -22.30
CA GLU A 191 24.07 -23.33 -21.34
C GLU A 191 23.32 -24.23 -20.35
N LYS A 192 24.03 -25.19 -19.73
CA LYS A 192 23.51 -26.09 -18.68
C LYS A 192 22.92 -25.34 -17.48
N ALA A 193 23.34 -24.09 -17.26
CA ALA A 193 22.83 -23.22 -16.20
C ALA A 193 21.67 -22.30 -16.65
N GLY A 194 21.50 -22.09 -17.96
CA GLY A 194 20.50 -21.19 -18.52
C GLY A 194 20.67 -19.74 -18.04
N LYS A 195 19.77 -18.86 -18.48
CA LYS A 195 19.75 -17.50 -17.95
C LYS A 195 19.14 -17.52 -16.55
N THR A 196 19.92 -17.12 -15.54
CA THR A 196 19.45 -17.08 -14.15
C THR A 196 18.45 -15.95 -13.92
N LEU A 197 17.24 -16.31 -13.49
CA LEU A 197 16.20 -15.41 -13.02
C LEU A 197 16.10 -15.53 -11.50
N SER A 198 16.19 -14.41 -10.78
CA SER A 198 16.02 -14.39 -9.32
C SER A 198 14.68 -13.79 -8.94
N LEU A 199 13.94 -14.46 -8.06
CA LEU A 199 12.70 -13.98 -7.46
C LEU A 199 12.87 -13.95 -5.93
N GLN A 200 12.51 -12.83 -5.30
CA GLN A 200 12.41 -12.75 -3.84
C GLN A 200 10.98 -13.08 -3.41
N ILE A 201 10.83 -14.07 -2.53
CA ILE A 201 9.55 -14.51 -1.95
C ILE A 201 9.58 -14.35 -0.43
N TYR A 202 8.39 -14.22 0.17
CA TYR A 202 8.22 -14.15 1.62
C TYR A 202 7.38 -15.32 2.12
N ASP A 203 7.76 -15.87 3.27
CA ASP A 203 6.95 -16.87 3.98
C ASP A 203 5.85 -16.22 4.83
N ASN A 204 5.01 -17.04 5.48
CA ASN A 204 3.93 -16.57 6.35
C ASN A 204 4.43 -15.93 7.67
N LEU A 205 5.74 -15.98 7.95
CA LEU A 205 6.36 -15.35 9.12
C LEU A 205 7.10 -14.05 8.76
N GLY A 206 7.22 -13.73 7.46
CA GLY A 206 7.87 -12.54 6.94
C GLY A 206 9.36 -12.69 6.64
N TYR A 207 9.90 -13.91 6.62
CA TYR A 207 11.29 -14.15 6.20
C TYR A 207 11.42 -14.13 4.67
N SER A 208 12.47 -13.49 4.16
CA SER A 208 12.76 -13.39 2.73
C SER A 208 13.61 -14.54 2.24
N TYR A 209 13.20 -15.11 1.10
CA TYR A 209 13.92 -16.16 0.39
C TYR A 209 14.15 -15.73 -1.06
N THR A 210 15.35 -15.98 -1.57
CA THR A 210 15.67 -15.79 -2.99
C THR A 210 15.61 -17.12 -3.71
N VAL A 211 14.69 -17.21 -4.67
CA VAL A 211 14.52 -18.34 -5.58
C VAL A 211 15.27 -18.04 -6.87
N LYS A 212 16.13 -18.97 -7.31
CA LYS A 212 16.83 -18.88 -8.59
C LYS A 212 16.25 -19.89 -9.57
N TYR A 213 15.87 -19.41 -10.75
CA TYR A 213 15.40 -20.19 -11.87
C TYR A 213 16.38 -20.11 -13.03
N GLY A 214 16.56 -21.20 -13.77
CA GLY A 214 17.30 -21.24 -15.03
C GLY A 214 16.33 -21.24 -16.20
N LEU A 215 16.38 -20.23 -17.07
CA LEU A 215 15.63 -20.20 -18.32
C LEU A 215 16.49 -20.79 -19.44
N HIS A 216 15.95 -21.79 -20.14
CA HIS A 216 16.61 -22.46 -21.25
C HIS A 216 15.75 -22.48 -22.51
N ASN A 217 16.41 -22.49 -23.67
CA ASN A 217 15.74 -22.61 -24.96
C ASN A 217 15.50 -24.10 -25.32
N ALA A 218 14.31 -24.43 -25.82
CA ALA A 218 13.92 -25.82 -26.14
C ALA A 218 13.81 -26.06 -27.64
N VAL A 219 12.99 -25.29 -28.37
CA VAL A 219 12.71 -25.52 -29.81
C VAL A 219 12.63 -24.21 -30.61
N GLU A 220 13.34 -24.16 -31.75
CA GLU A 220 13.14 -23.15 -32.81
C GLU A 220 11.90 -23.50 -33.65
N GLY A 221 10.86 -22.67 -33.62
CA GLY A 221 9.72 -22.84 -34.52
C GLY A 221 10.07 -22.45 -35.95
N LYS A 222 10.15 -23.42 -36.85
CA LYS A 222 10.05 -23.14 -38.30
C LYS A 222 8.59 -23.14 -38.77
N GLU A 223 8.29 -22.13 -39.59
CA GLU A 223 6.98 -21.79 -40.17
C GLU A 223 5.85 -21.55 -39.15
N GLY A 224 6.01 -20.51 -38.32
CA GLY A 224 4.91 -20.04 -37.45
C GLY A 224 5.29 -18.99 -36.41
N LYS A 225 6.59 -18.80 -36.11
CA LYS A 225 7.10 -18.01 -34.98
C LYS A 225 6.63 -18.53 -33.60
N ASP A 226 6.38 -19.83 -33.50
CA ASP A 226 6.06 -20.47 -32.23
C ASP A 226 7.36 -20.95 -31.57
N TYR A 227 7.70 -20.48 -30.36
CA TYR A 227 8.96 -20.80 -29.67
C TYR A 227 8.67 -21.61 -28.41
N SER A 228 9.51 -22.60 -28.06
CA SER A 228 9.38 -23.32 -26.79
C SER A 228 10.59 -23.12 -25.90
N PHE A 229 10.36 -22.78 -24.64
CA PHE A 229 11.36 -22.61 -23.59
C PHE A 229 11.05 -23.56 -22.43
N TYR A 230 12.05 -23.89 -21.62
CA TYR A 230 11.82 -24.55 -20.35
C TYR A 230 12.51 -23.80 -19.20
N VAL A 231 11.83 -23.73 -18.06
CA VAL A 231 12.37 -23.11 -16.83
C VAL A 231 12.64 -24.20 -15.81
N THR A 232 13.85 -24.24 -15.26
CA THR A 232 14.25 -25.11 -14.16
C THR A 232 14.35 -24.33 -12.86
N LEU A 233 14.10 -25.01 -11.74
CA LEU A 233 14.38 -24.49 -10.40
C LEU A 233 15.81 -24.87 -9.99
N ASP A 234 16.68 -23.89 -9.78
CA ASP A 234 18.09 -24.13 -9.47
C ASP A 234 18.35 -24.21 -7.96
N SER A 235 17.87 -23.22 -7.20
CA SER A 235 18.04 -23.21 -5.74
C SER A 235 17.13 -22.18 -5.05
N ILE A 236 16.86 -22.44 -3.77
CA ILE A 236 16.22 -21.50 -2.85
C ILE A 236 17.22 -21.17 -1.75
N THR A 237 17.52 -19.89 -1.55
CA THR A 237 18.41 -19.41 -0.50
C THR A 237 17.68 -18.48 0.45
N ASP A 238 17.90 -18.64 1.75
CA ASP A 238 17.42 -17.73 2.79
C ASP A 238 18.18 -16.39 2.76
N SER A 239 17.67 -15.37 3.45
CA SER A 239 18.26 -14.07 3.77
C SER A 239 19.74 -14.11 4.23
N THR A 240 20.16 -15.23 4.83
CA THR A 240 21.54 -15.47 5.30
C THR A 240 22.44 -16.16 4.26
N GLY A 241 21.91 -16.47 3.07
CA GLY A 241 22.62 -17.18 2.01
C GLY A 241 22.66 -18.72 2.15
N LYS A 242 22.00 -19.27 3.18
CA LYS A 242 21.88 -20.73 3.36
C LYS A 242 20.93 -21.33 2.32
N LYS A 243 21.37 -22.36 1.60
CA LYS A 243 20.55 -23.11 0.64
C LYS A 243 19.56 -24.03 1.38
N LEU A 244 18.29 -23.98 1.02
CA LEU A 244 17.26 -24.93 1.49
C LEU A 244 17.34 -26.24 0.69
N ASP A 245 16.96 -27.36 1.32
CA ASP A 245 16.90 -28.65 0.64
C ASP A 245 15.65 -28.72 -0.25
N ILE A 246 15.84 -28.68 -1.57
CA ILE A 246 14.76 -28.60 -2.57
C ILE A 246 14.33 -29.98 -3.10
N LYS A 247 14.78 -31.09 -2.51
CA LYS A 247 14.49 -32.45 -3.01
C LYS A 247 12.99 -32.78 -3.10
N ASP A 248 12.17 -32.15 -2.25
CA ASP A 248 10.74 -32.38 -2.18
C ASP A 248 9.89 -31.21 -2.69
N VAL A 249 10.53 -30.14 -3.17
CA VAL A 249 9.85 -29.01 -3.82
C VAL A 249 9.49 -29.40 -5.25
N THR A 250 8.28 -29.04 -5.70
CA THR A 250 7.84 -29.29 -7.07
C THR A 250 7.52 -28.00 -7.81
N PHE A 251 7.95 -27.90 -9.06
CA PHE A 251 7.73 -26.78 -9.97
C PHE A 251 7.15 -27.28 -11.29
N GLY A 252 6.05 -26.68 -11.75
CA GLY A 252 5.41 -27.01 -13.03
C GLY A 252 4.89 -28.45 -13.09
N THR A 253 5.47 -29.29 -13.97
CA THR A 253 5.07 -30.70 -14.18
C THR A 253 5.44 -31.65 -13.03
N GLY A 254 6.11 -31.14 -11.99
CA GLY A 254 6.47 -31.87 -10.78
C GLY A 254 7.67 -32.81 -10.94
N LYS A 255 7.78 -33.84 -10.08
CA LYS A 255 8.84 -34.87 -10.14
C LYS A 255 8.71 -35.80 -11.35
N THR A 256 7.68 -35.63 -12.18
CA THR A 256 7.47 -36.43 -13.38
C THR A 256 8.47 -36.01 -14.44
N ALA A 257 9.43 -36.90 -14.72
CA ALA A 257 10.32 -36.82 -15.85
C ALA A 257 9.52 -36.64 -17.14
N THR A 258 9.54 -35.44 -17.71
CA THR A 258 8.86 -35.16 -18.98
C THR A 258 9.93 -35.08 -20.06
N SER A 259 9.78 -35.88 -21.12
CA SER A 259 10.67 -35.80 -22.27
C SER A 259 10.36 -34.52 -23.05
N ILE A 260 11.37 -33.69 -23.24
CA ILE A 260 11.32 -32.46 -24.03
C ILE A 260 12.11 -32.71 -25.32
N GLU A 261 11.51 -32.37 -26.45
CA GLU A 261 12.22 -32.27 -27.72
C GLU A 261 13.12 -31.02 -27.69
N LEU A 262 14.40 -31.20 -27.95
CA LEU A 262 15.38 -30.14 -28.06
C LEU A 262 15.69 -29.91 -29.55
N ASP A 263 15.81 -28.67 -29.98
CA ASP A 263 16.22 -28.32 -31.34
C ASP A 263 17.72 -28.54 -31.53
N GLY A 264 18.07 -29.82 -31.64
CA GLY A 264 19.35 -30.28 -32.15
C GLY A 264 20.57 -29.58 -31.54
N MET A 265 20.61 -29.42 -30.22
CA MET A 265 21.77 -28.84 -29.55
C MET A 265 23.00 -29.71 -29.84
N ASN A 266 24.01 -29.09 -30.47
CA ASN A 266 25.23 -29.74 -30.90
C ASN A 266 26.27 -29.69 -29.78
N TYR A 267 26.55 -30.84 -29.19
CA TYR A 267 27.63 -31.01 -28.24
C TYR A 267 28.89 -31.48 -28.97
N GLY A 268 29.91 -30.63 -29.00
CA GLY A 268 31.23 -30.97 -29.49
C GLY A 268 32.04 -31.78 -28.47
N VAL A 269 32.96 -32.61 -28.96
CA VAL A 269 33.91 -33.36 -28.13
C VAL A 269 34.89 -32.37 -27.49
N SER A 270 34.82 -32.20 -26.17
CA SER A 270 35.60 -31.19 -25.45
C SER A 270 36.93 -31.72 -24.89
N GLY A 271 37.11 -33.06 -24.84
CA GLY A 271 38.24 -33.69 -24.15
C GLY A 271 39.23 -34.46 -25.01
N ALA A 272 38.96 -34.66 -26.31
CA ALA A 272 39.81 -35.47 -27.19
C ALA A 272 39.81 -34.95 -28.63
N THR A 273 40.94 -35.09 -29.33
CA THR A 273 41.04 -34.79 -30.76
C THR A 273 40.27 -35.85 -31.54
N VAL A 274 39.14 -35.48 -32.15
CA VAL A 274 38.39 -36.37 -33.05
C VAL A 274 39.22 -36.55 -34.32
N LYS A 275 39.68 -37.78 -34.58
CA LYS A 275 40.33 -38.13 -35.84
C LYS A 275 39.25 -38.57 -36.82
N GLN A 276 39.17 -37.87 -37.96
CA GLN A 276 38.27 -38.21 -39.06
C GLN A 276 39.05 -38.99 -40.12
N ALA A 277 38.52 -40.13 -40.56
CA ALA A 277 39.07 -40.90 -41.68
C ALA A 277 38.04 -41.01 -42.80
N LYS A 278 38.48 -40.78 -44.05
CA LYS A 278 37.68 -40.98 -45.27
C LYS A 278 37.98 -42.37 -45.82
N LEU A 279 36.96 -43.21 -45.97
CA LEU A 279 37.14 -44.56 -46.52
C LEU A 279 37.42 -44.47 -48.04
N ALA A 280 38.50 -45.09 -48.51
CA ALA A 280 38.69 -45.35 -49.94
C ALA A 280 37.92 -46.64 -50.29
N THR A 281 36.75 -46.47 -50.92
CA THR A 281 35.86 -47.49 -51.56
C THR A 281 35.96 -48.95 -51.08
N PRO A 282 34.90 -49.52 -50.47
CA PRO A 282 34.88 -50.94 -50.13
C PRO A 282 34.53 -51.81 -51.35
N ALA A 283 35.23 -52.94 -51.51
CA ALA A 283 34.77 -54.05 -52.32
C ALA A 283 33.66 -54.81 -51.55
N GLY A 284 32.41 -54.71 -52.00
CA GLY A 284 31.34 -55.69 -51.73
C GLY A 284 30.24 -55.34 -50.71
N ASN A 285 29.25 -54.53 -51.13
CA ASN A 285 27.83 -54.43 -50.70
C ASN A 285 27.46 -54.02 -49.23
N PRO A 286 26.23 -53.52 -48.94
CA PRO A 286 25.82 -52.13 -49.05
C PRO A 286 25.47 -51.54 -47.66
N ALA A 287 26.47 -51.04 -46.96
CA ALA A 287 26.27 -49.95 -46.00
C ALA A 287 27.46 -49.03 -46.21
N THR A 288 27.32 -48.08 -47.14
CA THR A 288 28.39 -47.13 -47.47
C THR A 288 28.60 -46.16 -46.31
N ILE A 289 29.32 -46.61 -45.28
CA ILE A 289 29.90 -45.75 -44.25
C ILE A 289 31.06 -45.01 -44.92
N THR A 290 30.85 -43.75 -45.24
CA THR A 290 31.81 -42.92 -46.00
C THR A 290 32.81 -42.18 -45.10
N GLN A 291 32.51 -42.03 -43.80
CA GLN A 291 33.31 -41.32 -42.81
C GLN A 291 33.22 -41.99 -41.44
N ILE A 292 34.31 -41.96 -40.67
CA ILE A 292 34.42 -42.54 -39.32
C ILE A 292 34.99 -41.47 -38.40
N ALA A 293 34.38 -41.30 -37.22
CA ALA A 293 34.87 -40.44 -36.14
C ALA A 293 35.23 -41.29 -34.92
N TYR A 294 36.48 -41.23 -34.48
CA TYR A 294 36.97 -41.99 -33.33
C TYR A 294 37.89 -41.17 -32.43
N ALA A 295 37.89 -41.51 -31.14
CA ALA A 295 38.81 -40.99 -30.14
C ALA A 295 39.65 -42.15 -29.56
N GLU A 296 40.95 -41.93 -29.38
CA GLU A 296 41.83 -42.89 -28.71
C GLU A 296 42.07 -42.41 -27.29
N ILE A 297 41.63 -43.19 -26.30
CA ILE A 297 41.85 -42.91 -24.88
C ILE A 297 42.97 -43.85 -24.41
N LYS A 298 44.05 -43.26 -23.90
CA LYS A 298 45.15 -44.02 -23.30
C LYS A 298 44.95 -44.06 -21.79
N ASP A 299 44.72 -45.25 -21.25
CA ASP A 299 44.73 -45.45 -19.80
C ASP A 299 46.20 -45.44 -19.33
N THR A 300 46.57 -44.46 -18.51
CA THR A 300 47.93 -44.27 -17.98
C THR A 300 48.31 -45.31 -16.92
N THR A 301 47.35 -46.08 -16.41
CA THR A 301 47.56 -47.08 -15.34
C THR A 301 47.82 -48.47 -15.89
N THR A 302 47.20 -48.83 -17.02
CA THR A 302 47.31 -50.15 -17.67
C THR A 302 48.09 -50.11 -19.00
N ASN A 303 48.47 -48.92 -19.48
CA ASN A 303 49.16 -48.68 -20.76
C ASN A 303 48.40 -49.23 -21.98
N THR A 304 47.09 -49.46 -21.86
CA THR A 304 46.20 -49.91 -22.94
C THR A 304 45.52 -48.71 -23.61
N THR A 305 45.58 -48.66 -24.94
CA THR A 305 44.83 -47.68 -25.74
C THR A 305 43.48 -48.26 -26.10
N THR A 306 42.39 -47.68 -25.58
CA THR A 306 41.02 -48.02 -25.98
C THR A 306 40.59 -47.07 -27.10
N THR A 307 40.13 -47.62 -28.22
CA THR A 307 39.57 -46.81 -29.32
C THR A 307 38.06 -46.71 -29.14
N VAL A 308 37.57 -45.48 -28.91
CA VAL A 308 36.14 -45.19 -28.77
C VAL A 308 35.60 -44.70 -30.11
N LEU A 309 34.63 -45.42 -30.66
CA LEU A 309 33.91 -45.02 -31.88
C LEU A 309 32.77 -44.08 -31.50
N LEU A 310 32.81 -42.88 -32.09
CA LEU A 310 31.79 -41.84 -31.93
C LEU A 310 30.76 -41.96 -33.07
N TYR A 311 31.22 -42.19 -34.30
CA TYR A 311 30.39 -42.45 -35.48
C TYR A 311 31.03 -43.58 -36.33
N PRO A 312 30.27 -44.58 -36.82
CA PRO A 312 28.80 -44.72 -36.84
C PRO A 312 28.18 -45.16 -35.50
N SER A 313 26.85 -45.08 -35.39
CA SER A 313 26.11 -45.62 -34.24
C SER A 313 26.15 -47.15 -34.18
N SER A 314 25.87 -47.75 -33.02
CA SER A 314 25.86 -49.22 -32.87
C SER A 314 24.90 -49.94 -33.84
N ALA A 315 23.80 -49.29 -34.27
CA ALA A 315 22.86 -49.84 -35.24
C ALA A 315 23.46 -49.96 -36.66
N GLU A 316 24.31 -49.00 -37.06
CA GLU A 316 24.97 -48.98 -38.36
C GLU A 316 26.19 -49.91 -38.42
N LEU A 317 26.73 -50.29 -37.26
CA LEU A 317 27.88 -51.20 -37.09
C LEU A 317 27.49 -52.68 -36.93
N ALA A 318 26.19 -53.00 -36.86
CA ALA A 318 25.68 -54.33 -36.48
C ALA A 318 26.16 -55.49 -37.39
N ASN A 319 26.51 -55.22 -38.65
CA ASN A 319 26.95 -56.22 -39.63
C ASN A 319 28.35 -55.92 -40.22
N VAL A 320 29.13 -55.05 -39.60
CA VAL A 320 30.43 -54.61 -40.12
C VAL A 320 31.56 -55.32 -39.40
N ASN A 321 32.31 -56.17 -40.10
CA ASN A 321 33.36 -56.99 -39.50
C ASN A 321 34.78 -56.39 -39.61
N SER A 322 34.94 -55.31 -40.38
CA SER A 322 36.21 -54.59 -40.54
C SER A 322 35.96 -53.15 -40.96
N LEU A 323 36.61 -52.20 -40.28
CA LEU A 323 36.59 -50.77 -40.56
C LEU A 323 38.03 -50.29 -40.82
N ASP A 324 38.27 -49.59 -41.93
CA ASP A 324 39.58 -49.02 -42.24
C ASP A 324 39.67 -47.58 -41.71
N LEU A 325 40.64 -47.30 -40.84
CA LEU A 325 40.86 -45.98 -40.24
C LEU A 325 41.82 -45.12 -41.08
N GLY A 326 42.25 -45.61 -42.24
CA GLY A 326 43.30 -44.99 -43.05
C GLY A 326 44.71 -45.32 -42.55
N ASN A 327 45.72 -45.08 -43.39
CA ASN A 327 47.14 -45.42 -43.14
C ASN A 327 47.41 -46.91 -42.83
N GLY A 328 46.60 -47.82 -43.39
CA GLY A 328 46.82 -49.28 -43.26
C GLY A 328 46.38 -49.89 -41.93
N LYS A 329 45.60 -49.16 -41.11
CA LYS A 329 45.08 -49.63 -39.82
C LYS A 329 43.61 -50.03 -39.94
N THR A 330 43.35 -51.34 -39.96
CA THR A 330 42.00 -51.90 -39.88
C THR A 330 41.64 -52.24 -38.43
N ILE A 331 40.40 -51.97 -38.04
CA ILE A 331 39.83 -52.34 -36.75
C ILE A 331 38.61 -53.24 -36.93
N ASN A 332 38.45 -54.20 -36.02
CA ASN A 332 37.20 -54.92 -35.87
C ASN A 332 36.36 -54.17 -34.81
N PRO A 333 35.21 -53.57 -35.17
CA PRO A 333 34.35 -52.86 -34.21
C PRO A 333 33.79 -53.74 -33.08
N GLN A 334 33.94 -55.07 -33.17
CA GLN A 334 33.58 -56.05 -32.15
C GLN A 334 34.79 -56.57 -31.33
N GLY A 335 35.99 -55.99 -31.54
CA GLY A 335 37.22 -56.37 -30.84
C GLY A 335 37.26 -55.88 -29.39
N GLN A 336 38.00 -56.58 -28.51
CA GLN A 336 37.97 -56.33 -27.06
C GLN A 336 38.44 -54.94 -26.60
N ASN A 337 39.14 -54.18 -27.44
CA ASN A 337 39.67 -52.85 -27.11
C ASN A 337 38.93 -51.69 -27.82
N ILE A 338 37.75 -51.97 -28.39
CA ILE A 338 36.93 -50.98 -29.12
C ILE A 338 35.56 -50.88 -28.46
N LYS A 339 35.18 -49.65 -28.09
CA LYS A 339 33.86 -49.35 -27.50
C LYS A 339 33.10 -48.40 -28.41
N VAL A 340 31.82 -48.68 -28.66
CA VAL A 340 30.90 -47.77 -29.36
C VAL A 340 30.17 -46.93 -28.32
N LEU A 341 30.26 -45.60 -28.43
CA LEU A 341 29.73 -44.73 -27.38
C LEU A 341 28.21 -44.56 -27.44
N PHE A 342 27.59 -44.63 -28.62
CA PHE A 342 26.18 -44.33 -28.83
C PHE A 342 25.36 -45.53 -29.32
N ASP A 343 24.15 -45.66 -28.80
CA ASP A 343 23.16 -46.63 -29.27
C ASP A 343 22.52 -46.21 -30.62
N GLY A 344 21.65 -47.04 -31.19
CA GLY A 344 20.96 -46.75 -32.46
C GLY A 344 20.03 -45.54 -32.44
N ASN A 345 19.76 -44.97 -31.27
CA ASN A 345 18.96 -43.75 -31.07
C ASN A 345 19.83 -42.58 -30.57
N GLY A 346 21.17 -42.70 -30.61
CA GLY A 346 22.11 -41.66 -30.19
C GLY A 346 22.21 -41.43 -28.69
N LYS A 347 21.71 -42.36 -27.86
CA LYS A 347 21.89 -42.32 -26.40
C LYS A 347 23.24 -42.93 -26.01
N PRO A 348 23.99 -42.34 -25.07
CA PRO A 348 25.27 -42.89 -24.65
C PRO A 348 25.08 -44.24 -23.92
N ALA A 349 25.81 -45.26 -24.36
CA ALA A 349 25.81 -46.60 -23.76
C ALA A 349 26.72 -46.70 -22.52
N ASP A 350 27.73 -45.83 -22.41
CA ASP A 350 28.66 -45.76 -21.27
C ASP A 350 28.75 -44.32 -20.76
N ASN A 351 28.07 -44.05 -19.63
CA ASN A 351 27.94 -42.73 -19.04
C ASN A 351 29.29 -42.12 -18.63
N ALA A 352 30.25 -42.93 -18.15
CA ALA A 352 31.54 -42.44 -17.68
C ALA A 352 32.44 -42.02 -18.85
N LEU A 353 32.42 -42.78 -19.95
CA LEU A 353 33.13 -42.42 -21.18
C LEU A 353 32.51 -41.20 -21.86
N PHE A 354 31.19 -41.06 -21.80
CA PHE A 354 30.50 -39.89 -22.35
C PHE A 354 30.93 -38.60 -21.65
N THR A 355 30.90 -38.59 -20.30
CA THR A 355 31.35 -37.42 -19.51
C THR A 355 32.82 -37.09 -19.74
N THR A 356 33.68 -38.09 -19.97
CA THR A 356 35.10 -37.86 -20.25
C THR A 356 35.34 -37.21 -21.63
N LEU A 357 34.53 -37.55 -22.63
CA LEU A 357 34.71 -37.09 -24.01
C LEU A 357 33.95 -35.78 -24.33
N TYR A 358 32.72 -35.67 -23.85
CA TYR A 358 31.83 -34.52 -24.10
C TYR A 358 31.80 -33.53 -22.91
N GLY A 359 32.45 -33.86 -21.79
CA GLY A 359 32.49 -33.04 -20.59
C GLY A 359 31.19 -33.07 -19.78
N ASP A 360 31.11 -32.21 -18.77
CA ASP A 360 29.94 -32.12 -17.86
C ASP A 360 28.79 -31.28 -18.43
N LYS A 361 28.86 -30.88 -19.71
CA LYS A 361 27.88 -29.95 -20.33
C LYS A 361 26.49 -30.56 -20.46
N ILE A 362 26.36 -31.88 -20.54
CA ILE A 362 25.09 -32.59 -20.52
C ILE A 362 25.23 -33.91 -19.75
N SER A 363 24.23 -34.24 -18.93
CA SER A 363 24.21 -35.52 -18.22
C SER A 363 23.81 -36.63 -19.19
N PRO A 364 24.60 -37.72 -19.31
CA PRO A 364 24.27 -38.84 -20.18
C PRO A 364 22.96 -39.54 -19.80
N ALA A 365 22.56 -39.47 -18.53
CA ALA A 365 21.31 -40.05 -18.04
C ALA A 365 20.05 -39.30 -18.54
N ASP A 366 20.20 -38.04 -18.91
CA ASP A 366 19.07 -37.20 -19.32
C ASP A 366 18.78 -37.33 -20.82
N ILE A 367 19.72 -37.88 -21.61
CA ILE A 367 19.58 -38.02 -23.07
C ILE A 367 18.67 -39.20 -23.39
N VAL A 368 17.56 -38.92 -24.09
CA VAL A 368 16.59 -39.93 -24.53
C VAL A 368 16.81 -40.28 -26.00
N LYS A 369 17.03 -39.27 -26.86
CA LYS A 369 17.39 -39.44 -28.27
C LYS A 369 18.37 -38.38 -28.73
N GLY A 370 19.24 -38.74 -29.65
CA GLY A 370 20.13 -37.83 -30.35
C GLY A 370 20.58 -38.39 -31.70
N LYS A 371 21.21 -37.54 -32.49
CA LYS A 371 21.86 -37.89 -33.75
C LYS A 371 23.34 -37.57 -33.63
N VAL A 372 24.19 -38.53 -33.90
CA VAL A 372 25.64 -38.30 -33.98
C VAL A 372 25.98 -37.96 -35.42
N ASN A 373 26.71 -36.86 -35.62
CA ASN A 373 27.15 -36.43 -36.94
C ASN A 373 28.49 -37.07 -37.29
N ALA A 374 28.82 -37.07 -38.59
CA ALA A 374 30.05 -37.66 -39.12
C ALA A 374 31.35 -36.99 -38.60
N ASP A 375 31.24 -35.82 -37.97
CA ASP A 375 32.33 -35.09 -37.32
C ASP A 375 32.51 -35.47 -35.83
N GLY A 376 31.69 -36.39 -35.31
CA GLY A 376 31.68 -36.80 -33.91
C GLY A 376 30.91 -35.85 -32.98
N THR A 377 30.22 -34.84 -33.50
CA THR A 377 29.31 -34.01 -32.67
C THR A 377 28.02 -34.76 -32.38
N LEU A 378 27.49 -34.60 -31.16
CA LEU A 378 26.18 -35.14 -30.78
C LEU A 378 25.13 -34.04 -30.85
N THR A 379 24.16 -34.21 -31.73
CA THR A 379 22.94 -33.41 -31.81
C THR A 379 21.87 -34.05 -30.94
N VAL A 380 21.61 -33.54 -29.73
CA VAL A 380 20.56 -34.12 -28.86
C VAL A 380 19.20 -33.63 -29.32
N THR A 381 18.29 -34.56 -29.59
CA THR A 381 16.93 -34.27 -30.09
C THR A 381 15.86 -34.45 -29.01
N GLU A 382 16.08 -35.30 -28.01
CA GLU A 382 15.16 -35.45 -26.86
C GLU A 382 15.93 -35.62 -25.55
N ARG A 383 15.52 -34.87 -24.52
CA ARG A 383 16.06 -34.95 -23.17
C ARG A 383 14.94 -35.06 -22.13
N THR A 384 15.18 -35.79 -21.06
CA THR A 384 14.34 -35.76 -19.87
C THR A 384 14.79 -34.63 -18.96
N VAL A 385 13.87 -33.74 -18.61
CA VAL A 385 14.08 -32.75 -17.54
C VAL A 385 13.08 -32.99 -16.41
N THR A 386 13.57 -32.85 -15.18
CA THR A 386 12.79 -33.00 -13.95
C THR A 386 12.64 -31.64 -13.30
N ASN A 387 11.51 -31.39 -12.62
CA ASN A 387 11.25 -30.14 -11.92
C ASN A 387 11.34 -28.90 -12.83
N SER A 388 10.68 -29.00 -13.99
CA SER A 388 10.71 -27.97 -15.02
C SER A 388 9.31 -27.65 -15.53
N ALA A 389 9.15 -26.45 -16.07
CA ALA A 389 7.94 -26.02 -16.75
C ALA A 389 8.23 -25.67 -18.20
N ILE A 390 7.37 -26.15 -19.10
CA ILE A 390 7.45 -25.89 -20.53
C ILE A 390 6.61 -24.65 -20.86
N LEU A 391 7.23 -23.67 -21.49
CA LEU A 391 6.65 -22.41 -21.91
C LEU A 391 6.66 -22.36 -23.45
N SER A 392 5.51 -22.54 -24.07
CA SER A 392 5.34 -22.37 -25.52
C SER A 392 4.81 -20.98 -25.83
N TYR A 393 5.58 -20.14 -26.51
CA TYR A 393 5.16 -18.86 -27.03
C TYR A 393 4.53 -19.04 -28.42
N SER A 394 3.30 -18.55 -28.62
CA SER A 394 2.74 -18.49 -29.97
C SER A 394 2.96 -17.15 -30.65
N GLY A 395 3.55 -17.18 -31.85
CA GLY A 395 3.84 -15.99 -32.64
C GLY A 395 2.62 -15.32 -33.25
N LYS A 396 1.46 -15.99 -33.25
CA LYS A 396 0.18 -15.46 -33.77
C LYS A 396 -0.55 -14.62 -32.72
N ASP A 397 -0.53 -15.06 -31.46
CA ASP A 397 -1.25 -14.42 -30.35
C ASP A 397 -0.34 -13.56 -29.45
N GLY A 398 0.99 -13.67 -29.60
CA GLY A 398 1.97 -12.90 -28.82
C GLY A 398 1.99 -13.26 -27.34
N LYS A 399 1.57 -14.48 -26.99
CA LYS A 399 1.38 -14.95 -25.61
C LYS A 399 2.14 -16.23 -25.35
N PHE A 400 2.61 -16.37 -24.11
CA PHE A 400 3.13 -17.62 -23.56
C PHE A 400 1.99 -18.51 -23.09
N GLN A 401 1.94 -19.74 -23.57
CA GLN A 401 1.12 -20.82 -23.05
C GLN A 401 2.00 -21.78 -22.25
N THR A 402 1.62 -22.11 -21.03
CA THR A 402 2.33 -23.11 -20.22
C THR A 402 1.75 -24.49 -20.46
N ASN A 403 2.49 -25.37 -21.15
CA ASN A 403 2.00 -26.71 -21.46
C ASN A 403 2.25 -27.65 -20.27
N GLY A 404 1.18 -28.20 -19.68
CA GLY A 404 1.24 -29.18 -18.59
C GLY A 404 1.55 -28.61 -17.19
N SER A 405 1.41 -27.30 -16.97
CA SER A 405 1.70 -26.64 -15.69
C SER A 405 0.46 -26.52 -14.79
N THR A 406 0.67 -26.56 -13.47
CA THR A 406 -0.37 -26.47 -12.42
C THR A 406 -0.87 -25.04 -12.11
N GLY A 407 -0.59 -24.05 -12.97
CA GLY A 407 -0.85 -22.62 -12.70
C GLY A 407 -1.76 -21.87 -13.68
N GLY A 408 -2.50 -22.57 -14.56
CA GLY A 408 -3.39 -21.95 -15.57
C GLY A 408 -2.74 -21.74 -16.93
N GLU A 409 -3.38 -20.99 -17.85
CA GLU A 409 -2.95 -20.87 -19.26
C GLU A 409 -1.55 -20.25 -19.45
N ASN A 410 -1.10 -19.38 -18.53
CA ASN A 410 0.18 -18.66 -18.62
C ASN A 410 1.03 -18.75 -17.34
N GLY A 411 0.63 -19.62 -16.40
CA GLY A 411 1.14 -19.63 -15.03
C GLY A 411 1.89 -20.91 -14.66
N VAL A 412 3.03 -20.74 -13.98
CA VAL A 412 3.80 -21.86 -13.41
C VAL A 412 3.78 -21.82 -11.90
N THR A 413 3.15 -22.81 -11.29
CA THR A 413 3.07 -22.93 -9.83
C THR A 413 4.26 -23.70 -9.27
N MET A 414 4.89 -23.12 -8.26
CA MET A 414 5.83 -23.74 -7.36
C MET A 414 5.09 -24.16 -6.08
N ASP A 415 5.13 -25.45 -5.78
CA ASP A 415 4.63 -25.98 -4.50
C ASP A 415 5.80 -26.06 -3.51
N LEU A 416 5.71 -25.23 -2.48
CA LEU A 416 6.68 -25.11 -1.40
C LEU A 416 6.18 -25.74 -0.10
N THR A 417 5.00 -26.37 -0.08
CA THR A 417 4.37 -26.91 1.14
C THR A 417 5.22 -28.00 1.82
N SER A 418 6.05 -28.69 1.04
CA SER A 418 7.00 -29.70 1.52
C SER A 418 8.15 -29.12 2.37
N LEU A 419 8.42 -27.82 2.28
CA LEU A 419 9.43 -27.12 3.09
C LEU A 419 8.91 -26.72 4.49
N GLY A 420 7.60 -26.86 4.74
CA GLY A 420 6.97 -26.63 6.04
C GLY A 420 5.74 -25.72 5.98
N LYS A 421 5.00 -25.65 7.10
CA LYS A 421 3.74 -24.88 7.22
C LYS A 421 3.87 -23.37 7.00
N ALA A 422 5.09 -22.84 7.02
CA ALA A 422 5.36 -21.42 6.78
C ALA A 422 5.33 -21.07 5.28
N PHE A 423 5.47 -22.07 4.39
CA PHE A 423 5.54 -21.85 2.95
C PHE A 423 4.21 -22.15 2.27
N THR A 424 3.86 -21.29 1.30
CA THR A 424 2.68 -21.44 0.45
C THR A 424 3.08 -21.54 -1.01
N ASN A 425 2.15 -21.99 -1.85
CA ASN A 425 2.40 -22.12 -3.28
C ASN A 425 2.58 -20.73 -3.92
N VAL A 426 3.58 -20.61 -4.79
CA VAL A 426 3.90 -19.37 -5.53
C VAL A 426 3.65 -19.61 -7.00
N THR A 427 2.78 -18.84 -7.63
CA THR A 427 2.52 -18.96 -9.08
C THR A 427 3.19 -17.83 -9.86
N VAL A 428 4.04 -18.18 -10.82
CA VAL A 428 4.72 -17.23 -11.72
C VAL A 428 3.93 -17.10 -13.01
N ASP A 429 3.37 -15.92 -13.28
CA ASP A 429 2.64 -15.60 -14.53
C ASP A 429 3.57 -14.99 -15.58
N PHE A 430 3.66 -15.62 -16.75
CA PHE A 430 4.49 -15.19 -17.89
C PHE A 430 3.75 -14.31 -18.90
N SER A 431 2.53 -13.86 -18.61
CA SER A 431 1.69 -13.09 -19.53
C SER A 431 2.27 -11.75 -20.01
N LYS A 432 3.27 -11.19 -19.32
CA LYS A 432 3.95 -9.93 -19.68
C LYS A 432 5.33 -10.12 -20.30
N ALA A 433 5.80 -11.36 -20.42
CA ALA A 433 7.01 -11.66 -21.16
C ALA A 433 6.72 -11.65 -22.66
N VAL A 434 7.68 -11.22 -23.47
CA VAL A 434 7.54 -11.21 -24.94
C VAL A 434 8.80 -11.80 -25.55
N VAL A 435 8.65 -12.58 -26.62
CA VAL A 435 9.78 -13.08 -27.41
C VAL A 435 10.01 -12.17 -28.61
N THR A 436 11.14 -11.47 -28.63
CA THR A 436 11.57 -10.65 -29.77
C THR A 436 13.09 -10.66 -29.87
N ASP A 437 13.61 -10.56 -31.09
CA ASP A 437 15.04 -10.35 -31.34
C ASP A 437 15.49 -9.01 -30.75
N ASN A 438 16.40 -9.09 -29.79
CA ASN A 438 17.00 -7.98 -29.06
C ASN A 438 18.54 -8.02 -29.16
N LYS A 439 19.06 -8.40 -30.33
CA LYS A 439 20.50 -8.39 -30.64
C LYS A 439 21.32 -9.31 -29.72
N GLY A 440 20.77 -10.48 -29.38
CA GLY A 440 21.42 -11.53 -28.61
C GLY A 440 21.45 -11.28 -27.10
N LYS A 441 20.52 -10.48 -26.54
CA LYS A 441 20.42 -10.26 -25.09
C LYS A 441 18.99 -10.27 -24.59
N SER A 442 18.69 -11.18 -23.68
CA SER A 442 17.41 -11.16 -22.98
C SER A 442 17.43 -10.21 -21.80
N THR A 443 16.29 -9.57 -21.52
CA THR A 443 16.09 -8.66 -20.39
C THR A 443 15.01 -9.13 -19.41
N ILE A 444 14.49 -10.35 -19.59
CA ILE A 444 13.50 -10.94 -18.70
C ILE A 444 13.92 -10.89 -17.22
N SER A 445 12.98 -10.48 -16.37
CA SER A 445 13.06 -10.41 -14.91
C SER A 445 11.79 -10.97 -14.28
N LEU A 446 11.91 -11.40 -13.01
CA LEU A 446 10.79 -11.83 -12.19
C LEU A 446 10.52 -10.79 -11.11
N GLU A 447 9.26 -10.37 -10.99
CA GLU A 447 8.81 -9.45 -9.95
C GLU A 447 7.76 -10.17 -9.09
N LYS A 448 7.82 -9.98 -7.77
CA LYS A 448 6.80 -10.50 -6.85
C LYS A 448 5.49 -9.72 -7.04
N GLY A 449 4.35 -10.38 -6.87
CA GLY A 449 3.04 -9.75 -7.09
C GLY A 449 2.22 -10.40 -8.20
N ASP A 450 0.91 -10.17 -8.17
CA ASP A 450 -0.02 -10.57 -9.23
C ASP A 450 -0.15 -9.46 -10.30
N LYS A 451 -1.06 -9.65 -11.27
CA LYS A 451 -1.28 -8.68 -12.34
C LYS A 451 -1.78 -7.30 -11.86
N ASN A 452 -2.39 -7.25 -10.67
CA ASN A 452 -3.07 -6.09 -10.08
C ASN A 452 -2.28 -5.46 -8.90
N ASP A 453 -1.55 -6.26 -8.12
CA ASP A 453 -0.67 -5.83 -7.03
C ASP A 453 0.77 -6.29 -7.27
N LYS A 454 1.60 -5.33 -7.73
CA LYS A 454 2.99 -5.56 -8.17
C LYS A 454 4.00 -5.76 -7.03
N ASN A 455 3.57 -6.07 -5.80
CA ASN A 455 4.47 -6.32 -4.66
C ASN A 455 3.87 -7.23 -3.59
N ALA A 456 3.08 -8.25 -3.99
CA ALA A 456 2.51 -9.21 -3.04
C ALA A 456 3.62 -10.01 -2.33
N GLY A 457 3.61 -9.99 -1.00
CA GLY A 457 4.62 -10.59 -0.15
C GLY A 457 5.59 -9.57 0.47
N ARG A 458 5.53 -9.43 1.80
CA ARG A 458 6.23 -8.37 2.54
C ARG A 458 6.58 -8.84 3.96
N GLU A 459 7.66 -8.26 4.48
CA GLU A 459 8.07 -8.42 5.88
C GLU A 459 7.03 -7.78 6.81
N SER A 460 7.04 -8.18 8.08
CA SER A 460 6.32 -7.47 9.12
C SER A 460 6.76 -6.02 9.16
N GLY A 461 5.81 -5.09 9.12
CA GLY A 461 6.08 -3.66 9.12
C GLY A 461 5.85 -3.04 10.49
N ASP A 462 6.75 -2.19 10.94
CA ASP A 462 6.54 -1.35 12.13
C ASP A 462 5.88 -0.04 11.74
N LEU A 463 5.07 0.54 12.65
CA LEU A 463 4.42 1.82 12.45
C LEU A 463 5.48 2.94 12.26
N GLN A 464 5.47 3.60 11.11
CA GLN A 464 6.34 4.75 10.82
C GLN A 464 5.65 6.09 11.06
N GLY A 465 4.34 6.15 10.84
CA GLY A 465 3.60 7.40 11.00
C GLY A 465 2.11 7.21 10.85
N VAL A 466 1.38 8.24 11.25
CA VAL A 466 -0.07 8.33 11.12
C VAL A 466 -0.40 9.58 10.31
N SER A 467 -1.31 9.45 9.34
CA SER A 467 -1.81 10.55 8.53
C SER A 467 -3.31 10.62 8.65
N ILE A 468 -3.84 11.82 8.83
CA ILE A 468 -5.28 12.09 8.85
C ILE A 468 -5.65 12.70 7.51
N GLN A 469 -6.73 12.25 6.88
CA GLN A 469 -7.24 12.81 5.63
C GLN A 469 -8.29 13.90 5.90
N THR A 470 -8.66 14.66 4.87
CA THR A 470 -9.63 15.75 4.97
C THR A 470 -11.04 15.30 5.36
N ASN A 471 -11.36 14.03 5.15
CA ASN A 471 -12.60 13.39 5.57
C ASN A 471 -12.54 12.83 7.02
N GLY A 472 -11.45 13.11 7.75
CA GLY A 472 -11.24 12.59 9.10
C GLY A 472 -10.80 11.13 9.17
N MET A 473 -10.55 10.45 8.03
CA MET A 473 -10.03 9.08 8.03
C MET A 473 -8.56 9.07 8.46
N ILE A 474 -8.23 8.18 9.38
CA ILE A 474 -6.91 8.03 9.97
C ILE A 474 -6.23 6.80 9.36
N TYR A 475 -5.11 7.01 8.69
CA TYR A 475 -4.29 5.95 8.10
C TYR A 475 -2.95 5.83 8.84
N ALA A 476 -2.61 4.61 9.22
CA ALA A 476 -1.26 4.24 9.62
C ALA A 476 -0.42 3.90 8.40
N LEU A 477 0.82 4.40 8.36
CA LEU A 477 1.85 4.02 7.42
C LEU A 477 2.89 3.14 8.12
N TYR A 478 3.19 2.00 7.53
CA TYR A 478 4.15 1.03 8.08
C TYR A 478 5.43 0.97 7.25
N SER A 479 6.51 0.46 7.84
CA SER A 479 7.83 0.33 7.19
C SER A 479 7.83 -0.60 5.97
N ASN A 480 6.88 -1.53 5.91
CA ASN A 480 6.64 -2.40 4.76
C ASN A 480 5.82 -1.72 3.63
N GLY A 481 5.57 -0.41 3.73
CA GLY A 481 4.83 0.38 2.75
C GLY A 481 3.33 0.11 2.71
N GLN A 482 2.79 -0.72 3.60
CA GLN A 482 1.34 -0.90 3.73
C GLN A 482 0.71 0.31 4.43
N LYS A 483 -0.55 0.55 4.08
CA LYS A 483 -1.41 1.52 4.75
C LYS A 483 -2.59 0.80 5.37
N ARG A 484 -2.87 1.05 6.65
CA ARG A 484 -4.03 0.51 7.36
C ARG A 484 -4.93 1.64 7.78
N LEU A 485 -6.22 1.55 7.46
CA LEU A 485 -7.23 2.43 8.04
C LEU A 485 -7.39 2.07 9.52
N LEU A 486 -7.32 3.06 10.40
CA LEU A 486 -7.44 2.89 11.85
C LEU A 486 -8.84 3.30 12.35
N GLY A 487 -9.46 4.26 11.67
CA GLY A 487 -10.78 4.77 12.01
C GLY A 487 -11.05 6.11 11.33
N GLN A 488 -12.18 6.71 11.65
CA GLN A 488 -12.58 8.03 11.15
C GLN A 488 -13.06 8.89 12.32
N ILE A 489 -12.60 10.14 12.40
CA ILE A 489 -13.08 11.12 13.37
C ILE A 489 -14.52 11.48 13.02
N ALA A 490 -15.44 11.29 13.97
CA ALA A 490 -16.82 11.70 13.80
C ALA A 490 -16.99 13.16 14.25
N VAL A 491 -17.77 13.91 13.50
CA VAL A 491 -18.16 15.27 13.88
C VAL A 491 -19.66 15.33 14.15
N THR A 492 -20.13 16.42 14.73
CA THR A 492 -21.56 16.67 14.87
C THR A 492 -21.90 18.10 14.50
N GLU A 493 -23.09 18.26 13.93
CA GLU A 493 -23.72 19.56 13.73
C GLU A 493 -24.88 19.70 14.74
N PHE A 494 -25.18 20.94 15.14
CA PHE A 494 -26.33 21.25 15.96
C PHE A 494 -27.25 22.21 15.23
N ALA A 495 -28.56 21.95 15.25
CA ALA A 495 -29.56 22.83 14.65
C ALA A 495 -29.51 24.26 15.22
N ASN A 496 -29.08 24.41 16.48
CA ASN A 496 -28.85 25.71 17.10
C ASN A 496 -27.57 25.71 17.94
N ALA A 497 -26.44 26.05 17.32
CA ALA A 497 -25.15 26.14 18.01
C ALA A 497 -25.17 27.12 19.20
N SER A 498 -25.86 28.26 19.10
CA SER A 498 -25.95 29.23 20.21
C SER A 498 -26.70 28.70 21.44
N GLY A 499 -27.43 27.58 21.31
CA GLY A 499 -28.06 26.89 22.42
C GLY A 499 -27.10 26.01 23.23
N LEU A 500 -25.85 25.81 22.77
CA LEU A 500 -24.86 25.03 23.49
C LEU A 500 -24.40 25.76 24.75
N GLN A 501 -24.22 25.01 25.83
CA GLN A 501 -23.71 25.55 27.09
C GLN A 501 -22.20 25.36 27.15
N LYS A 502 -21.45 26.42 27.51
CA LYS A 502 -19.99 26.35 27.68
C LYS A 502 -19.66 25.77 29.06
N GLU A 503 -18.88 24.69 29.10
CA GLU A 503 -18.48 23.99 30.34
C GLU A 503 -17.07 24.38 30.83
N GLY A 504 -16.36 25.25 30.11
CA GLY A 504 -14.96 25.59 30.35
C GLY A 504 -14.04 24.94 29.32
N ASP A 505 -12.76 25.32 29.28
CA ASP A 505 -11.72 24.74 28.40
C ASP A 505 -12.10 24.60 26.91
N ASN A 506 -12.95 25.51 26.42
CA ASN A 506 -13.54 25.48 25.07
C ASN A 506 -14.34 24.20 24.74
N LEU A 507 -14.93 23.60 25.78
CA LEU A 507 -15.90 22.52 25.71
C LEU A 507 -17.33 23.04 25.80
N TYR A 508 -18.22 22.35 25.09
CA TYR A 508 -19.64 22.63 25.01
C TYR A 508 -20.46 21.39 25.37
N SER A 509 -21.56 21.58 26.08
CA SER A 509 -22.56 20.55 26.38
C SER A 509 -23.86 20.86 25.63
N SER A 510 -24.54 19.79 25.17
CA SER A 510 -25.85 19.92 24.52
C SER A 510 -26.92 20.29 25.54
N THR A 511 -27.78 21.25 25.19
CA THR A 511 -28.95 21.63 25.99
C THR A 511 -30.23 21.36 25.22
N LYS A 512 -31.38 21.48 25.89
CA LYS A 512 -32.69 21.38 25.24
C LYS A 512 -32.87 22.40 24.09
N ASN A 513 -32.12 23.50 24.09
CA ASN A 513 -32.23 24.55 23.08
C ASN A 513 -31.26 24.35 21.89
N SER A 514 -30.20 23.55 22.04
CA SER A 514 -29.28 23.21 20.94
C SER A 514 -29.78 22.06 20.06
N GLY A 515 -30.65 21.22 20.64
CA GLY A 515 -30.97 19.90 20.12
C GLY A 515 -30.13 18.82 20.79
N ASP A 516 -30.60 17.57 20.68
CA ASP A 516 -29.95 16.40 21.26
C ASP A 516 -28.94 15.80 20.28
N PHE A 517 -27.80 15.36 20.80
CA PHE A 517 -26.84 14.58 20.03
C PHE A 517 -27.31 13.13 19.90
N ASN A 518 -27.34 12.60 18.68
CA ASN A 518 -27.84 11.26 18.37
C ASN A 518 -26.89 10.11 18.75
N GLY A 519 -25.68 10.42 19.23
CA GLY A 519 -24.67 9.41 19.61
C GLY A 519 -23.85 8.83 18.46
N ILE A 520 -24.22 9.11 17.20
CA ILE A 520 -23.61 8.50 16.00
C ILE A 520 -22.63 9.47 15.35
N GLY A 521 -22.89 10.77 15.40
CA GLY A 521 -22.14 11.76 14.63
C GLY A 521 -22.41 11.66 13.12
N ILE A 522 -21.74 12.50 12.36
CA ILE A 522 -21.82 12.60 10.90
C ILE A 522 -20.41 12.62 10.31
N ASP A 523 -20.33 12.31 9.02
CA ASP A 523 -19.09 12.46 8.26
C ASP A 523 -18.95 13.93 7.89
N ILE A 524 -17.79 14.51 8.11
CA ILE A 524 -17.57 15.93 7.81
C ILE A 524 -17.86 16.27 6.33
N THR A 525 -17.61 15.32 5.43
CA THR A 525 -17.83 15.53 3.99
C THR A 525 -19.29 15.47 3.57
N GLU A 526 -20.20 15.03 4.44
CA GLU A 526 -21.63 14.87 4.14
C GLU A 526 -22.30 16.23 3.86
N ASN A 527 -21.85 17.27 4.54
CA ASN A 527 -22.31 18.65 4.36
C ASN A 527 -21.43 19.48 3.39
N GLY A 528 -20.38 18.87 2.82
CA GLY A 528 -19.41 19.56 1.96
C GLY A 528 -18.27 20.24 2.72
N ASP A 529 -18.20 20.05 4.03
CA ASP A 529 -17.18 20.57 4.92
C ASP A 529 -15.95 19.64 4.98
N ALA A 530 -14.84 20.15 5.53
CA ALA A 530 -13.56 19.42 5.48
C ALA A 530 -12.66 19.69 6.69
N MET A 531 -11.85 18.68 7.05
CA MET A 531 -10.80 18.81 8.05
C MET A 531 -9.49 19.22 7.38
N ASN A 532 -8.80 20.17 7.98
CA ASN A 532 -7.44 20.53 7.61
C ASN A 532 -6.48 20.04 8.70
N THR A 533 -5.45 19.32 8.29
CA THR A 533 -4.42 18.78 9.19
C THR A 533 -3.21 19.70 9.29
N GLY A 534 -2.50 19.70 10.42
CA GLY A 534 -1.32 20.54 10.61
C GLY A 534 -1.65 21.99 10.90
N VAL A 535 -2.90 22.28 11.26
CA VAL A 535 -3.40 23.62 11.51
C VAL A 535 -4.35 23.64 12.69
N LEU A 536 -4.35 24.75 13.44
CA LEU A 536 -5.30 25.02 14.52
C LEU A 536 -6.18 26.23 14.17
N GLU A 537 -7.42 26.19 14.63
CA GLU A 537 -8.28 27.35 14.64
C GLU A 537 -7.88 28.29 15.80
N MET A 538 -7.69 29.57 15.50
CA MET A 538 -7.47 30.62 16.51
C MET A 538 -8.81 31.22 16.95
N SER A 539 -8.75 32.07 17.99
CA SER A 539 -9.88 32.88 18.40
C SER A 539 -10.47 33.69 17.24
N ASN A 540 -11.80 33.82 17.19
CA ASN A 540 -12.48 34.70 16.23
C ASN A 540 -12.61 36.16 16.72
N VAL A 541 -11.88 36.51 17.79
CA VAL A 541 -11.88 37.86 18.39
C VAL A 541 -11.04 38.82 17.56
N ASP A 542 -11.64 39.95 17.15
CA ASP A 542 -10.93 41.09 16.57
C ASP A 542 -10.66 42.16 17.63
N LEU A 543 -9.38 42.27 18.03
CA LEU A 543 -8.93 43.22 19.04
C LEU A 543 -9.32 44.67 18.73
N SER A 544 -9.31 45.07 17.46
CA SER A 544 -9.58 46.45 17.08
C SER A 544 -11.05 46.81 17.30
N SER A 545 -11.95 45.87 17.00
CA SER A 545 -13.37 45.98 17.31
C SER A 545 -13.60 45.95 18.83
N GLU A 546 -13.00 44.99 19.55
CA GLU A 546 -13.17 44.87 21.01
C GLU A 546 -12.66 46.10 21.77
N PHE A 547 -11.52 46.68 21.39
CA PHE A 547 -11.02 47.91 22.03
C PHE A 547 -11.94 49.11 21.75
N THR A 548 -12.48 49.21 20.53
CA THR A 548 -13.45 50.26 20.20
C THR A 548 -14.73 50.10 21.04
N ASP A 549 -15.21 48.87 21.17
CA ASP A 549 -16.38 48.53 21.98
C ASP A 549 -16.13 48.74 23.48
N MET A 550 -14.90 48.52 23.97
CA MET A 550 -14.51 48.85 25.33
C MET A 550 -14.59 50.36 25.57
N ILE A 551 -14.06 51.17 24.65
CA ILE A 551 -14.07 52.64 24.76
C ILE A 551 -15.51 53.17 24.73
N THR A 552 -16.37 52.66 23.84
CA THR A 552 -17.77 53.09 23.78
C THR A 552 -18.54 52.69 25.03
N THR A 553 -18.33 51.47 25.53
CA THR A 553 -18.94 50.97 26.77
C THR A 553 -18.47 51.77 27.99
N GLN A 554 -17.19 52.16 28.04
CA GLN A 554 -16.63 53.01 29.09
C GLN A 554 -17.21 54.42 29.08
N ARG A 555 -17.37 55.02 27.90
CA ARG A 555 -18.06 56.30 27.77
C ARG A 555 -19.53 56.20 28.18
N GLY A 556 -20.21 55.10 27.84
CA GLY A 556 -21.58 54.81 28.28
C GLY A 556 -21.70 54.68 29.80
N PHE A 557 -20.80 53.94 30.44
CA PHE A 557 -20.72 53.82 31.89
C PHE A 557 -20.49 55.19 32.57
N GLN A 558 -19.54 55.98 32.07
CA GLN A 558 -19.28 57.34 32.59
C GLN A 558 -20.49 58.28 32.39
N ALA A 559 -21.19 58.20 31.26
CA ALA A 559 -22.39 58.97 31.00
C ALA A 559 -23.51 58.63 32.00
N ASN A 560 -23.74 57.35 32.27
CA ASN A 560 -24.74 56.92 33.26
C ASN A 560 -24.34 57.31 34.69
N SER A 561 -23.05 57.30 35.02
CA SER A 561 -22.55 57.80 36.31
C SER A 561 -22.81 59.30 36.48
N ARG A 562 -22.68 60.10 35.41
CA ARG A 562 -22.99 61.54 35.46
C ARG A 562 -24.47 61.81 35.69
N ILE A 563 -25.38 60.96 35.21
CA ILE A 563 -26.82 61.09 35.48
C ILE A 563 -27.10 60.98 36.99
N ILE A 564 -26.38 60.10 37.68
CA ILE A 564 -26.52 59.94 39.13
C ILE A 564 -26.01 61.19 39.84
N THR A 565 -24.82 61.69 39.49
CA THR A 565 -24.26 62.89 40.13
C THR A 565 -25.15 64.11 39.90
N VAL A 566 -25.70 64.30 38.69
CA VAL A 566 -26.63 65.41 38.40
C VAL A 566 -27.95 65.25 39.17
N SER A 567 -28.45 64.02 39.31
CA SER A 567 -29.64 63.76 40.12
C SER A 567 -29.41 64.06 41.61
N ASP A 568 -28.21 63.77 42.12
CA ASP A 568 -27.80 64.03 43.50
C ASP A 568 -27.65 65.53 43.78
N THR A 569 -27.00 66.28 42.88
CA THR A 569 -26.90 67.75 43.00
C THR A 569 -28.28 68.42 42.97
N LEU A 570 -29.21 67.94 42.14
CA LEU A 570 -30.58 68.45 42.10
C LEU A 570 -31.35 68.12 43.39
N LEU A 571 -31.11 66.96 44.00
CA LEU A 571 -31.71 66.62 45.30
C LEU A 571 -31.17 67.53 46.40
N GLU A 572 -29.88 67.81 46.41
CA GLU A 572 -29.25 68.71 47.37
C GLU A 572 -29.80 70.14 47.25
N GLU A 573 -29.91 70.69 46.04
CA GLU A 573 -30.54 71.99 45.80
C GLU A 573 -32.00 72.01 46.27
N LEU A 574 -32.77 70.94 46.03
CA LEU A 574 -34.17 70.86 46.41
C LEU A 574 -34.35 70.76 47.94
N VAL A 575 -33.45 70.06 48.63
CA VAL A 575 -33.41 70.04 50.11
C VAL A 575 -33.09 71.42 50.66
N ASN A 576 -32.15 72.15 50.03
CA ASN A 576 -31.78 73.50 50.42
C ASN A 576 -32.88 74.54 50.13
N LEU A 577 -33.76 74.30 49.16
CA LEU A 577 -34.93 75.14 48.87
C LEU A 577 -36.05 75.07 49.91
N LYS A 578 -36.11 73.99 50.70
CA LYS A 578 -37.13 73.81 51.75
C LYS A 578 -36.73 74.50 53.06
N ARG A 579 -35.46 74.89 53.20
CA ARG A 579 -34.93 75.59 54.37
C ARG A 579 -34.96 77.10 54.13
#